data_AF-A0A3B9YQU5-F1
#
_entry.id   AF-A0A3B9YQU5-F1
#
_cell.length_a   1.000
_cell.length_b   1.000
_cell.length_c   1.000
_cell.angle_alpha   90.00
_cell.angle_beta   90.00
_cell.angle_gamma   90.00
#
_symmetry.space_group_name_H-M   'P 1'
#
loop_
_entity.id
_entity.type
_entity.pdbx_description
1 polymer ?
#
loop_
_entity_poly.entity_id
_entity_poly.type
_entity_poly.pdbx_seq_one_letter_code
_entity_poly.pdbx_strand_id
1 'polypeptide(L)'
;MRLQVTNSYDDTSSVFALARRILSGAHKAEAQVPDVDIQSGIGRALRQASCVTAAQSLRHKAAHAIGVVEGTLIATDAIDGCLCEAQELISQALATQDTGARALIAGRFTDLVNCIDELANAATFSEINLISGGKDKIELICPIGAQPRHAIGHIVLMAGERGLGLKLPRNNFRDNQSIEQAALQLTRARARLFKAADTFLNQASMLAPYLADAAAAA
;
A
#
# COMPACT_ATOMS: atom_id res chain seq x y z
N MET A 1 -9.13 -83.73 -20.30
CA MET A 1 -9.94 -83.18 -19.19
C MET A 1 -9.21 -83.43 -17.87
N ARG A 2 -8.62 -82.38 -17.27
CA ARG A 2 -8.35 -82.12 -15.83
C ARG A 2 -7.09 -81.27 -15.65
N LEU A 3 -7.32 -80.02 -15.25
CA LEU A 3 -6.31 -79.09 -14.73
C LEU A 3 -5.93 -79.54 -13.31
N GLN A 4 -4.63 -79.54 -12.98
CA GLN A 4 -4.17 -79.54 -11.60
C GLN A 4 -3.51 -78.19 -11.32
N VAL A 5 -4.13 -77.41 -10.43
CA VAL A 5 -3.63 -76.15 -9.90
C VAL A 5 -2.79 -76.47 -8.66
N THR A 6 -1.50 -76.16 -8.69
CA THR A 6 -0.64 -76.15 -7.50
C THR A 6 -0.59 -74.73 -6.96
N ASN A 7 -1.36 -74.45 -5.92
CA ASN A 7 -1.28 -73.19 -5.18
C ASN A 7 -0.41 -73.44 -3.94
N SER A 8 0.82 -72.94 -3.97
CA SER A 8 1.75 -72.95 -2.83
C SER A 8 1.44 -71.73 -1.96
N TYR A 9 0.86 -71.96 -0.78
CA TYR A 9 0.69 -70.97 0.27
C TYR A 9 1.77 -71.22 1.33
N ASP A 10 2.82 -70.40 1.33
CA ASP A 10 3.95 -70.55 2.26
C ASP A 10 4.22 -69.27 3.08
N ASP A 11 3.16 -68.54 3.45
CA ASP A 11 3.29 -67.23 4.13
C ASP A 11 2.41 -67.09 5.39
N THR A 12 2.22 -68.18 6.15
CA THR A 12 1.51 -68.16 7.44
C THR A 12 2.41 -68.41 8.65
N SER A 13 3.70 -68.66 8.42
CA SER A 13 4.70 -68.87 9.47
C SER A 13 5.18 -67.57 10.14
N SER A 14 4.88 -66.39 9.58
CA SER A 14 5.36 -65.09 10.10
C SER A 14 4.45 -64.47 11.17
N VAL A 15 3.12 -64.63 11.06
CA VAL A 15 2.16 -63.92 11.92
C VAL A 15 2.01 -64.61 13.29
N PHE A 16 1.94 -65.95 13.30
CA PHE A 16 1.83 -66.70 14.56
C PHE A 16 3.12 -66.68 15.36
N ALA A 17 4.29 -66.65 14.69
CA ALA A 17 5.58 -66.47 15.35
C ALA A 17 5.69 -65.08 15.99
N LEU A 18 5.18 -64.05 15.32
CA LEU A 18 5.15 -62.68 15.83
C LEU A 18 4.16 -62.53 17.00
N ALA A 19 2.96 -63.12 16.90
CA ALA A 19 1.98 -63.13 17.99
C ALA A 19 2.49 -63.87 19.24
N ARG A 20 3.18 -65.01 19.06
CA ARG A 20 3.78 -65.76 20.18
C ARG A 20 4.94 -65.01 20.82
N ARG A 21 5.68 -64.22 20.05
CA ARG A 21 6.76 -63.34 20.54
C ARG A 21 6.23 -62.13 21.34
N ILE A 22 5.06 -61.61 20.99
CA ILE A 22 4.38 -60.54 21.75
C ILE A 22 3.78 -61.09 23.05
N LEU A 23 3.09 -62.23 22.98
CA LEU A 23 2.40 -62.83 24.14
C LEU A 23 3.35 -63.47 25.16
N SER A 24 4.55 -63.89 24.76
CA SER A 24 5.55 -64.50 25.66
C SER A 24 6.32 -63.48 26.53
N GLY A 25 6.02 -62.19 26.42
CA GLY A 25 6.65 -61.17 27.27
C GLY A 25 8.16 -60.98 27.07
N ALA A 26 8.75 -61.59 26.03
CA ALA A 26 10.19 -61.60 25.78
C ALA A 26 10.73 -60.34 25.07
N HIS A 27 9.89 -59.31 24.90
CA HIS A 27 10.32 -57.95 24.61
C HIS A 27 9.76 -57.04 25.71
N LYS A 28 10.54 -56.86 26.78
CA LYS A 28 10.62 -55.55 27.41
C LYS A 28 11.37 -54.64 26.43
N ALA A 29 10.78 -54.41 25.26
CA ALA A 29 11.13 -53.28 24.44
C ALA A 29 10.65 -52.10 25.27
N GLU A 30 11.56 -51.54 26.06
CA GLU A 30 11.46 -50.14 26.41
C GLU A 30 11.21 -49.44 25.09
N ALA A 31 9.95 -49.10 24.83
CA ALA A 31 9.64 -48.09 23.86
C ALA A 31 10.41 -46.88 24.38
N GLN A 32 11.60 -46.66 23.83
CA GLN A 32 12.24 -45.36 23.87
C GLN A 32 11.25 -44.46 23.15
N VAL A 33 10.30 -43.95 23.93
CA VAL A 33 9.64 -42.69 23.64
C VAL A 33 10.82 -41.78 23.37
N PRO A 34 11.02 -41.30 22.13
CA PRO A 34 12.08 -40.32 21.92
C PRO A 34 11.84 -39.25 22.97
N ASP A 35 12.89 -38.88 23.71
CA ASP A 35 12.78 -37.83 24.71
C ASP A 35 12.40 -36.56 23.94
N VAL A 36 11.09 -36.35 23.80
CA VAL A 36 10.55 -35.21 23.09
C VAL A 36 10.91 -34.09 24.01
N ASP A 37 11.91 -33.32 23.63
CA ASP A 37 12.29 -32.10 24.32
C ASP A 37 11.11 -31.14 24.21
N ILE A 38 10.16 -31.28 25.14
CA ILE A 38 8.91 -30.53 25.22
C ILE A 38 9.26 -29.05 25.34
N GLN A 39 10.37 -28.68 25.97
CA GLN A 39 10.80 -27.29 26.07
C GLN A 39 11.27 -26.74 24.71
N SER A 40 12.00 -27.53 23.92
CA SER A 40 12.35 -27.17 22.54
C SER A 40 11.13 -27.16 21.62
N GLY A 41 10.18 -28.08 21.81
CA GLY A 41 8.90 -28.13 21.11
C GLY A 41 8.02 -26.90 21.39
N ILE A 42 7.84 -26.54 22.68
CA ILE A 42 7.15 -25.32 23.11
C ILE A 42 7.88 -24.09 22.59
N GLY A 43 9.21 -24.05 22.66
CA GLY A 43 10.01 -22.94 22.13
C GLY A 43 9.85 -22.76 20.61
N ARG A 44 9.76 -23.84 19.85
CA ARG A 44 9.46 -23.79 18.40
C ARG A 44 8.03 -23.31 18.15
N ALA A 45 7.05 -23.83 18.89
CA ALA A 45 5.65 -23.42 18.78
C ALA A 45 5.46 -21.93 19.09
N LEU A 46 6.11 -21.40 20.14
CA LEU A 46 6.05 -19.99 20.52
C LEU A 46 6.71 -19.10 19.46
N ARG A 47 7.86 -19.52 18.89
CA ARG A 47 8.49 -18.79 17.78
C ARG A 47 7.59 -18.75 16.54
N GLN A 48 6.95 -19.88 16.21
CA GLN A 48 6.02 -19.95 15.10
C GLN A 48 4.78 -19.07 15.35
N ALA A 49 4.19 -19.11 16.54
CA ALA A 49 3.09 -18.23 16.93
C ALA A 49 3.47 -16.74 16.85
N SER A 50 4.67 -16.37 17.32
CA SER A 50 5.16 -15.00 17.23
C SER A 50 5.40 -14.52 15.78
N CYS A 51 5.79 -15.43 14.89
CA CYS A 51 5.94 -15.14 13.47
C CYS A 51 4.57 -14.89 12.81
N VAL A 52 3.56 -15.68 13.17
CA VAL A 52 2.19 -15.54 12.66
C VAL A 52 1.57 -14.21 13.11
N THR A 53 1.69 -13.85 14.39
CA THR A 53 1.16 -12.57 14.89
C THR A 53 1.89 -11.37 14.29
N ALA A 54 3.21 -11.46 14.10
CA ALA A 54 3.98 -10.43 13.43
C ALA A 54 3.53 -10.25 11.96
N ALA A 55 3.31 -11.34 11.21
CA ALA A 55 2.82 -11.29 9.84
C ALA A 55 1.41 -10.69 9.74
N GLN A 56 0.49 -11.04 10.65
CA GLN A 56 -0.85 -10.45 10.72
C GLN A 56 -0.79 -8.94 11.00
N SER A 57 0.08 -8.51 11.92
CA SER A 57 0.26 -7.08 12.23
C SER A 57 0.81 -6.30 11.03
N LEU A 58 1.72 -6.90 10.25
CA LEU A 58 2.27 -6.29 9.05
C LEU A 58 1.22 -6.17 7.95
N ARG A 59 0.41 -7.22 7.74
CA ARG A 59 -0.71 -7.19 6.78
C ARG A 59 -1.69 -6.06 7.11
N HIS A 60 -2.07 -5.92 8.37
CA HIS A 60 -2.99 -4.85 8.79
C HIS A 60 -2.39 -3.46 8.54
N LYS A 61 -1.10 -3.26 8.87
CA LYS A 61 -0.39 -2.01 8.58
C LYS A 61 -0.26 -1.72 7.09
N ALA A 62 0.00 -2.74 6.27
CA ALA A 62 0.08 -2.60 4.81
C ALA A 62 -1.28 -2.23 4.21
N ALA A 63 -2.35 -2.91 4.63
CA ALA A 63 -3.72 -2.59 4.20
C ALA A 63 -4.12 -1.16 4.61
N HIS A 64 -3.81 -0.76 5.84
CA HIS A 64 -4.03 0.60 6.32
C HIS A 64 -3.26 1.62 5.47
N ALA A 65 -1.97 1.38 5.20
CA ALA A 65 -1.15 2.27 4.40
C ALA A 65 -1.68 2.43 2.97
N ILE A 66 -2.12 1.32 2.35
CA ILE A 66 -2.76 1.36 1.02
C ILE A 66 -4.05 2.18 1.06
N GLY A 67 -4.90 1.99 2.08
CA GLY A 67 -6.12 2.81 2.23
C GLY A 67 -5.85 4.31 2.38
N VAL A 68 -4.79 4.69 3.11
CA VAL A 68 -4.35 6.10 3.19
C VAL A 68 -3.89 6.61 1.83
N VAL A 69 -3.15 5.81 1.07
CA VAL A 69 -2.73 6.17 -0.29
C VAL A 69 -3.92 6.31 -1.23
N GLU A 70 -4.89 5.40 -1.18
CA GLU A 70 -6.13 5.50 -1.97
C GLU A 70 -6.88 6.79 -1.67
N GLY A 71 -7.09 7.12 -0.39
CA GLY A 71 -7.70 8.40 0.01
C GLY A 71 -6.91 9.62 -0.50
N THR A 72 -5.58 9.52 -0.47
CA THR A 72 -4.69 10.57 -1.00
C THR A 72 -4.81 10.71 -2.52
N LEU A 73 -4.92 9.61 -3.26
CA LEU A 73 -5.08 9.63 -4.72
C LEU A 73 -6.45 10.22 -5.12
N ILE A 74 -7.51 9.91 -4.37
CA ILE A 74 -8.83 10.54 -4.59
C ILE A 74 -8.75 12.06 -4.42
N ALA A 75 -8.06 12.55 -3.38
CA ALA A 75 -7.85 13.98 -3.21
C ALA A 75 -6.97 14.59 -4.32
N THR A 76 -5.99 13.84 -4.80
CA THR A 76 -5.13 14.24 -5.93
C THR A 76 -5.93 14.40 -7.21
N ASP A 77 -6.88 13.51 -7.49
CA ASP A 77 -7.78 13.61 -8.64
C ASP A 77 -8.71 14.84 -8.55
N ALA A 78 -9.22 15.13 -7.35
CA ALA A 78 -10.02 16.34 -7.12
C ALA A 78 -9.20 17.62 -7.39
N ILE A 79 -7.92 17.64 -6.97
CA ILE A 79 -7.00 18.75 -7.26
C ILE A 79 -6.73 18.86 -8.76
N ASP A 80 -6.57 17.76 -9.52
CA ASP A 80 -6.41 17.83 -10.99
C ASP A 80 -7.66 18.43 -11.65
N GLY A 81 -8.85 18.15 -11.11
CA GLY A 81 -10.10 18.79 -11.53
C GLY A 81 -10.05 20.31 -11.43
N CYS A 82 -9.63 20.85 -10.27
CA CYS A 82 -9.44 22.30 -10.08
C CYS A 82 -8.39 22.88 -11.03
N LEU A 83 -7.28 22.17 -11.27
CA LEU A 83 -6.24 22.61 -12.20
C LEU A 83 -6.74 22.62 -13.65
N CYS A 84 -7.59 21.67 -14.06
CA CYS A 84 -8.21 21.65 -15.38
C CYS A 84 -9.15 22.84 -15.57
N GLU A 85 -10.05 23.10 -14.60
CA GLU A 85 -10.94 24.29 -14.65
C GLU A 85 -10.11 25.58 -14.71
N ALA A 86 -9.02 25.67 -13.96
CA ALA A 86 -8.12 26.82 -14.00
C ALA A 86 -7.46 27.00 -15.38
N GLN A 87 -7.12 25.92 -16.09
CA GLN A 87 -6.57 25.99 -17.46
C GLN A 87 -7.60 26.51 -18.46
N GLU A 88 -8.86 26.11 -18.31
CA GLU A 88 -9.96 26.63 -19.13
C GLU A 88 -10.17 28.13 -18.91
N LEU A 89 -10.15 28.58 -17.65
CA LEU A 89 -10.24 30.00 -17.29
C LEU A 89 -9.10 30.81 -17.89
N ILE A 90 -7.87 30.31 -17.85
CA ILE A 90 -6.72 30.96 -18.50
C ILE A 90 -6.93 31.09 -20.01
N SER A 91 -7.45 30.05 -20.65
CA SER A 91 -7.75 30.08 -22.09
C SER A 91 -8.81 31.14 -22.42
N GLN A 92 -9.85 31.25 -21.59
CA GLN A 92 -10.88 32.29 -21.71
C GLN A 92 -10.30 33.71 -21.50
N ALA A 93 -9.40 33.88 -20.53
CA ALA A 93 -8.75 35.17 -20.26
C ALA A 93 -7.87 35.64 -21.43
N LEU A 94 -7.17 34.72 -22.11
CA LEU A 94 -6.40 35.02 -23.31
C LEU A 94 -7.29 35.37 -24.51
N ALA A 95 -8.47 34.77 -24.61
CA ALA A 95 -9.39 34.96 -25.73
C ALA A 95 -10.13 36.31 -25.70
N THR A 96 -10.26 36.95 -24.54
CA THR A 96 -10.90 38.25 -24.39
C THR A 96 -9.88 39.37 -24.18
N GLN A 97 -10.14 40.58 -24.69
CA GLN A 97 -9.38 41.79 -24.37
C GLN A 97 -10.10 42.69 -23.35
N ASP A 98 -11.33 42.35 -22.97
CA ASP A 98 -12.07 43.09 -21.97
C ASP A 98 -11.46 42.88 -20.58
N THR A 99 -10.96 43.98 -20.01
CA THR A 99 -10.37 44.00 -18.67
C THR A 99 -11.38 43.65 -17.57
N GLY A 100 -12.66 43.96 -17.77
CA GLY A 100 -13.72 43.59 -16.82
C GLY A 100 -13.93 42.09 -16.75
N ALA A 101 -14.10 41.45 -17.91
CA ALA A 101 -14.17 39.99 -18.02
C ALA A 101 -12.93 39.29 -17.44
N ARG A 102 -11.72 39.79 -17.75
CA ARG A 102 -10.45 39.24 -17.20
C ARG A 102 -10.40 39.32 -15.68
N ALA A 103 -10.91 40.40 -15.08
CA ALA A 103 -10.93 40.54 -13.64
C ALA A 103 -11.87 39.53 -12.96
N LEU A 104 -13.02 39.23 -13.54
CA LEU A 104 -13.92 38.18 -13.05
C LEU A 104 -13.26 36.80 -13.15
N ILE A 105 -12.59 36.52 -14.26
CA ILE A 105 -11.85 35.27 -14.45
C ILE A 105 -10.73 35.13 -13.42
N ALA A 106 -9.98 36.20 -13.15
CA ALA A 106 -8.93 36.20 -12.13
C ALA A 106 -9.48 35.95 -10.72
N GLY A 107 -10.68 36.48 -10.41
CA GLY A 107 -11.40 36.18 -9.17
C GLY A 107 -11.70 34.69 -9.05
N ARG A 108 -12.35 34.11 -10.08
CA ARG A 108 -12.65 32.66 -10.10
C ARG A 108 -11.40 31.78 -10.03
N PHE A 109 -10.32 32.18 -10.70
CA PHE A 109 -9.04 31.49 -10.61
C PHE A 109 -8.48 31.50 -9.18
N THR A 110 -8.63 32.61 -8.46
CA THR A 110 -8.23 32.71 -7.04
C THR A 110 -9.05 31.77 -6.17
N ASP A 111 -10.36 31.66 -6.42
CA ASP A 111 -11.22 30.71 -5.70
C ASP A 111 -10.77 29.26 -5.92
N LEU A 112 -10.37 28.90 -7.15
CA LEU A 112 -9.82 27.56 -7.43
C LEU A 112 -8.50 27.30 -6.72
N VAL A 113 -7.61 28.30 -6.66
CA VAL A 113 -6.36 28.21 -5.89
C VAL A 113 -6.63 27.93 -4.41
N ASN A 114 -7.62 28.60 -3.83
CA ASN A 114 -8.02 28.36 -2.44
C ASN A 114 -8.68 26.98 -2.27
N CYS A 115 -9.52 26.56 -3.21
CA CYS A 115 -10.15 25.24 -3.22
C CYS A 115 -9.10 24.11 -3.23
N ILE A 116 -7.99 24.28 -3.97
CA ILE A 116 -6.87 23.33 -3.94
C ILE A 116 -6.26 23.21 -2.53
N ASP A 117 -6.05 24.33 -1.84
CA ASP A 117 -5.54 24.31 -0.46
C ASP A 117 -6.52 23.65 0.51
N GLU A 118 -7.83 23.92 0.35
CA GLU A 118 -8.88 23.27 1.13
C GLU A 118 -8.90 21.75 0.90
N LEU A 119 -8.87 21.30 -0.35
CA LEU A 119 -8.81 19.88 -0.71
C LEU A 119 -7.57 19.19 -0.14
N ALA A 120 -6.39 19.81 -0.29
CA ALA A 120 -5.15 19.27 0.24
C ALA A 120 -5.19 19.12 1.77
N ASN A 121 -5.78 20.07 2.50
CA ASN A 121 -5.95 19.98 3.95
C ASN A 121 -7.03 18.96 4.35
N ALA A 122 -8.09 18.81 3.56
CA ALA A 122 -9.17 17.86 3.80
C ALA A 122 -8.80 16.41 3.48
N ALA A 123 -7.68 16.15 2.79
CA ALA A 123 -7.19 14.83 2.38
C ALA A 123 -6.69 13.93 3.53
N THR A 124 -7.19 14.14 4.75
CA THR A 124 -6.82 13.34 5.92
C THR A 124 -7.59 12.03 5.92
N PHE A 125 -6.89 10.91 5.87
CA PHE A 125 -7.47 9.57 5.98
C PHE A 125 -6.85 8.82 7.15
N SER A 126 -7.68 8.30 8.05
CA SER A 126 -7.23 7.67 9.30
C SER A 126 -6.19 8.50 10.05
N GLU A 127 -6.47 9.80 10.23
CA GLU A 127 -5.60 10.78 10.93
C GLU A 127 -4.27 11.11 10.22
N ILE A 128 -4.03 10.58 9.02
CA ILE A 128 -2.81 10.82 8.25
C ILE A 128 -3.13 11.66 7.01
N ASN A 129 -2.36 12.72 6.79
CA ASN A 129 -2.44 13.51 5.56
C ASN A 129 -1.09 13.56 4.85
N LEU A 130 -1.01 12.93 3.68
CA LEU A 130 0.24 12.80 2.93
C LEU A 130 0.52 13.99 1.98
N ILE A 131 -0.43 14.93 1.81
CA ILE A 131 -0.35 15.96 0.77
C ILE A 131 -0.51 17.41 1.23
N SER A 132 -0.86 17.63 2.50
CA SER A 132 -1.03 18.95 3.10
C SER A 132 0.28 19.73 3.30
N GLY A 133 0.26 20.79 4.11
CA GLY A 133 1.45 21.49 4.58
C GLY A 133 2.26 20.76 5.67
N GLY A 134 1.80 19.58 6.11
CA GLY A 134 2.36 18.78 7.20
C GLY A 134 3.66 18.04 6.87
N LYS A 135 3.92 16.97 7.64
CA LYS A 135 5.09 16.09 7.47
C LYS A 135 4.76 14.63 7.77
N ASP A 136 3.48 14.26 7.69
CA ASP A 136 3.03 12.92 8.07
C ASP A 136 3.64 11.87 7.14
N LYS A 137 4.00 10.73 7.71
CA LYS A 137 4.61 9.63 6.98
C LYS A 137 4.14 8.32 7.56
N ILE A 138 4.10 7.30 6.71
CA ILE A 138 3.76 5.94 7.13
C ILE A 138 5.05 5.13 7.10
N GLU A 139 5.42 4.53 8.23
CA GLU A 139 6.59 3.66 8.32
C GLU A 139 6.16 2.22 8.64
N LEU A 140 6.62 1.27 7.82
CA LEU A 140 6.42 -0.15 8.02
C LEU A 140 7.76 -0.82 8.33
N ILE A 141 7.83 -1.47 9.48
CA ILE A 141 8.99 -2.26 9.91
C ILE A 141 8.69 -3.72 9.60
N CYS A 142 9.42 -4.30 8.66
CA CYS A 142 9.33 -5.72 8.32
C CYS A 142 10.10 -6.56 9.36
N PRO A 143 9.46 -7.56 10.00
CA PRO A 143 10.06 -8.32 11.09
C PRO A 143 11.00 -9.45 10.64
N ILE A 144 11.04 -9.81 9.35
CA ILE A 144 11.83 -10.93 8.83
C ILE A 144 12.94 -10.40 7.90
N GLY A 145 14.20 -10.58 8.30
CA GLY A 145 15.38 -10.13 7.57
C GLY A 145 15.77 -8.69 7.89
N ALA A 146 17.06 -8.41 8.00
CA ALA A 146 17.58 -7.10 8.35
C ALA A 146 17.03 -6.01 7.41
N GLN A 147 16.11 -5.20 7.94
CA GLN A 147 15.56 -3.94 7.42
C GLN A 147 15.49 -3.79 5.88
N PRO A 148 14.28 -3.92 5.34
CA PRO A 148 13.72 -2.80 4.60
C PRO A 148 12.68 -2.11 5.49
N ARG A 149 12.99 -0.86 5.87
CA ARG A 149 11.97 0.07 6.35
C ARG A 149 11.27 0.60 5.11
N HIS A 150 10.01 0.22 4.88
CA HIS A 150 9.23 0.86 3.83
C HIS A 150 8.60 2.11 4.40
N ALA A 151 8.78 3.24 3.71
CA ALA A 151 8.20 4.51 4.13
C ALA A 151 7.42 5.12 2.97
N ILE A 152 6.16 5.48 3.24
CA ILE A 152 5.37 6.32 2.35
C ILE A 152 5.57 7.76 2.82
N GLY A 153 6.18 8.55 1.94
CA GLY A 153 6.64 9.89 2.25
C GLY A 153 5.58 10.95 1.95
N HIS A 154 5.60 12.01 2.74
CA HIS A 154 4.81 13.21 2.51
C HIS A 154 5.23 13.96 1.24
N ILE A 155 4.27 14.42 0.43
CA ILE A 155 4.51 15.28 -0.73
C ILE A 155 3.53 16.45 -0.68
N VAL A 156 4.00 17.66 -0.38
CA VAL A 156 3.15 18.86 -0.34
C VAL A 156 2.56 19.12 -1.74
N LEU A 157 1.22 19.17 -1.83
CA LEU A 157 0.44 19.51 -3.03
C LEU A 157 -0.48 20.73 -2.84
N MET A 158 -0.24 21.53 -1.78
CA MET A 158 -0.88 22.84 -1.61
C MET A 158 -0.49 23.81 -2.74
N ALA A 159 -1.33 24.81 -3.01
CA ALA A 159 -1.15 25.73 -4.12
C ALA A 159 0.13 26.56 -4.03
N GLY A 160 0.59 26.91 -2.81
CA GLY A 160 1.76 27.76 -2.59
C GLY A 160 3.10 27.21 -3.13
N GLU A 161 4.17 28.02 -3.00
CA GLU A 161 5.50 27.74 -3.60
C GLU A 161 6.14 26.40 -3.17
N ARG A 162 5.82 25.91 -1.97
CA ARG A 162 6.33 24.63 -1.47
C ARG A 162 5.63 23.41 -2.09
N GLY A 163 4.42 23.59 -2.59
CA GLY A 163 3.62 22.55 -3.24
C GLY A 163 3.62 22.73 -4.74
N LEU A 164 2.48 23.14 -5.30
CA LEU A 164 2.26 23.26 -6.73
C LEU A 164 2.88 24.51 -7.36
N GLY A 165 3.26 25.51 -6.57
CA GLY A 165 3.93 26.71 -7.07
C GLY A 165 3.02 27.66 -7.84
N LEU A 166 1.71 27.62 -7.54
CA LEU A 166 0.72 28.53 -8.07
C LEU A 166 0.81 29.87 -7.34
N LYS A 167 0.74 30.95 -8.12
CA LYS A 167 0.67 32.31 -7.59
C LYS A 167 -0.69 32.89 -7.92
N LEU A 168 -1.19 33.72 -7.01
CA LEU A 168 -2.39 34.50 -7.27
C LEU A 168 -2.17 35.40 -8.49
N PRO A 169 -3.22 35.60 -9.30
CA PRO A 169 -3.13 36.35 -10.55
C PRO A 169 -2.78 37.80 -10.26
N ARG A 170 -1.64 38.26 -10.80
CA ARG A 170 -1.19 39.65 -10.66
C ARG A 170 -2.08 40.57 -11.49
N ASN A 171 -2.39 41.75 -10.94
CA ASN A 171 -3.20 42.78 -11.61
C ASN A 171 -4.51 42.26 -12.21
N ASN A 172 -5.11 41.21 -11.61
CA ASN A 172 -6.36 40.61 -12.09
C ASN A 172 -6.33 40.23 -13.58
N PHE A 173 -5.22 39.66 -14.06
CA PHE A 173 -5.04 39.28 -15.47
C PHE A 173 -5.16 40.43 -16.48
N ARG A 174 -4.89 41.67 -16.06
CA ARG A 174 -4.92 42.82 -16.97
C ARG A 174 -4.02 42.63 -18.19
N ASP A 175 -2.83 42.07 -18.00
CA ASP A 175 -1.81 41.93 -19.05
C ASP A 175 -1.65 40.48 -19.50
N ASN A 176 -1.50 40.25 -20.82
CA ASN A 176 -1.33 38.89 -21.37
C ASN A 176 -0.14 38.15 -20.77
N GLN A 177 0.95 38.86 -20.49
CA GLN A 177 2.13 38.28 -19.85
C GLN A 177 1.80 37.64 -18.49
N SER A 178 0.90 38.25 -17.70
CA SER A 178 0.49 37.70 -16.41
C SER A 178 -0.33 36.41 -16.57
N ILE A 179 -1.16 36.35 -17.62
CA ILE A 179 -1.98 35.18 -17.96
C ILE A 179 -1.09 34.03 -18.45
N GLU A 180 -0.13 34.32 -19.34
CA GLU A 180 0.85 33.35 -19.85
C GLU A 180 1.73 32.78 -18.73
N GLN A 181 2.13 33.61 -17.76
CA GLN A 181 2.87 33.15 -16.58
C GLN A 181 2.04 32.19 -15.73
N ALA A 182 0.75 32.49 -15.52
CA ALA A 182 -0.15 31.57 -14.82
C ALA A 182 -0.34 30.26 -15.59
N ALA A 183 -0.40 30.31 -16.92
CA ALA A 183 -0.50 29.11 -17.78
C ALA A 183 0.71 28.18 -17.57
N LEU A 184 1.92 28.76 -17.60
CA LEU A 184 3.16 28.03 -17.35
C LEU A 184 3.21 27.43 -15.93
N GLN A 185 2.69 28.15 -14.93
CA GLN A 185 2.59 27.64 -13.56
C GLN A 185 1.63 26.44 -13.48
N LEU A 186 0.45 26.51 -14.12
CA LEU A 186 -0.49 25.38 -14.16
C LEU A 186 0.11 24.14 -14.82
N THR A 187 0.83 24.30 -15.95
CA THR A 187 1.50 23.16 -16.61
C THR A 187 2.50 22.48 -15.68
N ARG A 188 3.29 23.26 -14.94
CA ARG A 188 4.27 22.73 -13.97
C ARG A 188 3.57 22.09 -12.77
N ALA A 189 2.50 22.70 -12.28
CA ALA A 189 1.68 22.18 -11.18
C ALA A 189 1.10 20.81 -11.53
N ARG A 190 0.47 20.66 -12.70
CA ARG A 190 -0.07 19.36 -13.16
C ARG A 190 1.02 18.31 -13.33
N ALA A 191 2.16 18.66 -13.92
CA ALA A 191 3.29 17.73 -14.03
C ALA A 191 3.80 17.26 -12.65
N ARG A 192 3.82 18.15 -11.66
CA ARG A 192 4.18 17.79 -10.28
C ARG A 192 3.12 16.90 -9.63
N LEU A 193 1.84 17.20 -9.83
CA LEU A 193 0.70 16.43 -9.33
C LEU A 193 0.77 14.98 -9.82
N PHE A 194 0.92 14.77 -11.13
CA PHE A 194 1.04 13.43 -11.71
C PHE A 194 2.27 12.68 -11.20
N LYS A 195 3.41 13.36 -11.10
CA LYS A 195 4.61 12.75 -10.53
C LYS A 195 4.41 12.33 -9.07
N ALA A 196 3.65 13.08 -8.28
CA ALA A 196 3.31 12.72 -6.91
C ALA A 196 2.38 11.49 -6.88
N ALA A 197 1.34 11.47 -7.72
CA ALA A 197 0.43 10.32 -7.86
C ALA A 197 1.21 9.04 -8.24
N ASP A 198 2.10 9.12 -9.24
CA ASP A 198 2.96 8.01 -9.63
C ASP A 198 3.86 7.54 -8.49
N THR A 199 4.38 8.48 -7.68
CA THR A 199 5.22 8.15 -6.52
C THR A 199 4.42 7.39 -5.47
N PHE A 200 3.20 7.84 -5.16
CA PHE A 200 2.33 7.15 -4.21
C PHE A 200 1.92 5.76 -4.72
N LEU A 201 1.56 5.64 -6.00
CA LEU A 201 1.21 4.36 -6.61
C LEU A 201 2.38 3.37 -6.57
N ASN A 202 3.59 3.84 -6.90
CA ASN A 202 4.80 3.03 -6.78
C ASN A 202 5.10 2.63 -5.33
N GLN A 203 4.89 3.53 -4.37
CA GLN A 203 5.07 3.21 -2.95
C GLN A 203 4.01 2.22 -2.44
N ALA A 204 2.78 2.28 -2.94
CA ALA A 204 1.72 1.34 -2.60
C ALA A 204 1.92 -0.04 -3.26
N SER A 205 2.41 -0.10 -4.51
CA SER A 205 2.65 -1.38 -5.19
C SER A 205 3.72 -2.23 -4.50
N MET A 206 4.72 -1.59 -3.88
CA MET A 206 5.72 -2.24 -3.04
C MET A 206 5.11 -2.90 -1.78
N LEU A 207 3.90 -2.52 -1.39
CA LEU A 207 3.19 -3.10 -0.25
C LEU A 207 2.29 -4.28 -0.61
N ALA A 208 1.98 -4.46 -1.89
CA ALA A 208 1.09 -5.52 -2.36
C ALA A 208 1.53 -6.95 -1.96
N PRO A 209 2.84 -7.31 -1.96
CA PRO A 209 3.26 -8.65 -1.54
C PRO A 209 2.89 -8.98 -0.08
N TYR A 210 2.91 -7.99 0.82
CA TYR A 210 2.54 -8.19 2.23
C TYR A 210 1.04 -8.49 2.43
N LEU A 211 0.22 -8.21 1.43
CA LEU A 211 -1.18 -8.64 1.41
C LEU A 211 -1.33 -10.09 0.95
N ALA A 212 -0.48 -10.53 0.01
CA ALA A 212 -0.54 -11.86 -0.62
C ALA A 212 0.17 -12.96 0.19
N ASP A 213 1.36 -12.68 0.74
CA ASP A 213 2.18 -13.66 1.48
C ASP A 213 1.50 -14.15 2.77
N ALA A 214 0.54 -13.39 3.30
CA ALA A 214 -0.29 -13.78 4.43
C ALA A 214 -1.42 -14.78 4.07
N ALA A 215 -1.77 -14.92 2.79
CA ALA A 215 -2.78 -15.88 2.31
C ALA A 215 -2.18 -17.25 2.01
N ALA A 216 -0.89 -17.33 1.67
CA ALA A 216 -0.18 -18.59 1.44
C ALA A 216 0.30 -19.27 2.74
N ALA A 217 0.25 -18.57 3.87
CA ALA A 217 0.63 -19.06 5.20
C ALA A 217 -0.57 -19.46 6.08
N ALA A 218 -1.79 -19.44 5.55
CA ALA A 218 -3.05 -19.86 6.19
C ALA A 218 -3.58 -21.14 5.52
#